data_AF-A0A7X5D6E4-F1
#
_entry.id   AF-A0A7X5D6E4-F1
#
_cell.length_a   1.000
_cell.length_b   1.000
_cell.length_c   1.000
_cell.angle_alpha   90.00
_cell.angle_beta   90.00
_cell.angle_gamma   90.00
#
_symmetry.space_group_name_H-M   'P 1'
#
loop_
_entity.id
_entity.type
_entity.pdbx_description
1 polymer ?
#
loop_
_entity_poly.entity_id
_entity_poly.type
_entity_poly.pdbx_seq_one_letter_code
_entity_poly.pdbx_strand_id
1 'polypeptide(L)'
;MALGSRCKLMNVKINLNLKTPEQIIKEKGLEPGGKVQLALADALVAYGDKRTPMQEGNLINSVKFALSGGQEIYYPGPYARYLWYGVKMEGKPPKHPVLQPDFDRDPNSSGELQFQGGPIRGKYWLMRTWQDDGNKILHEIAEMIGGKVK
;
A
#
# COMPACT_ATOMS: atom_id res chain seq x y z
N MET A 1 11.80 -74.08 22.90
CA MET A 1 12.70 -73.09 22.27
C MET A 1 11.93 -72.46 21.10
N ALA A 2 11.49 -71.20 21.23
CA ALA A 2 11.23 -70.26 20.13
C ALA A 2 10.72 -68.94 20.73
N LEU A 3 11.50 -67.88 20.51
CA LEU A 3 11.20 -66.50 20.90
C LEU A 3 10.10 -65.91 19.99
N GLY A 4 9.23 -65.06 20.55
CA GLY A 4 8.19 -64.35 19.78
C GLY A 4 7.90 -62.97 20.34
N SER A 5 8.80 -62.03 20.05
CA SER A 5 8.70 -60.56 20.07
C SER A 5 7.67 -59.88 21.00
N ARG A 6 8.19 -59.31 22.10
CA ARG A 6 7.54 -58.21 22.82
C ARG A 6 7.50 -56.98 21.92
N CYS A 7 6.32 -56.60 21.44
CA CYS A 7 6.11 -55.32 20.77
C CYS A 7 6.40 -54.19 21.77
N LYS A 8 7.50 -53.46 21.59
CA LYS A 8 7.80 -52.27 22.40
C LYS A 8 6.83 -51.16 22.00
N LEU A 9 5.89 -50.84 22.88
CA LEU A 9 5.14 -49.59 22.83
C LEU A 9 6.13 -48.42 22.87
N MET A 10 6.17 -47.65 21.79
CA MET A 10 7.07 -46.51 21.65
C MET A 10 6.30 -45.25 22.01
N ASN A 11 6.44 -44.78 23.26
CA ASN A 11 5.88 -43.52 23.69
C ASN A 11 6.70 -42.36 23.11
N VAL A 12 6.13 -41.67 22.12
CA VAL A 12 6.72 -40.43 21.58
C VAL A 12 6.15 -39.26 22.36
N LYS A 13 7.00 -38.59 23.15
CA LYS A 13 6.65 -37.35 23.84
C LYS A 13 6.96 -36.17 22.92
N ILE A 14 5.91 -35.56 22.35
CA ILE A 14 6.03 -34.36 21.51
C ILE A 14 5.77 -33.15 22.41
N ASN A 15 6.77 -32.28 22.57
CA ASN A 15 6.58 -30.99 23.22
C ASN A 15 6.39 -29.92 22.15
N LEU A 16 5.20 -29.31 22.10
CA LEU A 16 4.88 -28.22 21.18
C LEU A 16 5.05 -26.89 21.91
N ASN A 17 6.09 -26.14 21.56
CA ASN A 17 6.24 -24.76 22.01
C ASN A 17 5.61 -23.82 20.97
N LEU A 18 4.34 -23.49 21.16
CA LEU A 18 3.61 -22.57 20.29
C LEU A 18 3.78 -21.14 20.79
N LYS A 19 4.21 -20.24 19.90
CA LYS A 19 4.27 -18.82 20.19
C LYS A 19 2.85 -18.25 20.33
N THR A 20 2.70 -17.25 21.18
CA THR A 20 1.42 -16.53 21.27
C THR A 20 1.19 -15.68 20.00
N PRO A 21 -0.07 -15.35 19.66
CA PRO A 21 -0.36 -14.48 18.54
C PRO A 21 0.40 -13.14 18.59
N GLU A 22 0.50 -12.54 19.78
CA GLU A 22 1.23 -11.29 20.00
C GLU A 22 2.72 -11.40 19.69
N GLN A 23 3.36 -12.51 20.10
CA GLN A 23 4.76 -12.78 19.77
C GLN A 23 4.95 -12.91 18.26
N ILE A 24 4.03 -13.60 17.57
CA ILE A 24 4.09 -13.76 16.11
C ILE A 24 3.91 -12.41 15.41
N ILE A 25 2.95 -11.58 15.83
CA ILE A 25 2.69 -10.25 15.26
C ILE A 25 3.94 -9.37 15.39
N LYS A 26 4.54 -9.33 16.59
CA LYS A 26 5.73 -8.54 16.87
C LYS A 26 6.96 -9.06 16.12
N GLU A 27 7.20 -10.37 16.11
CA GLU A 27 8.32 -10.97 15.38
C GLU A 27 8.24 -10.75 13.87
N LYS A 28 7.01 -10.70 13.34
CA LYS A 28 6.76 -10.46 11.91
C LYS A 28 6.64 -8.97 11.56
N GLY A 29 6.68 -8.07 12.55
CA GLY A 29 6.56 -6.63 12.31
C GLY A 29 5.17 -6.20 11.79
N LEU A 30 4.13 -6.96 12.17
CA LEU A 30 2.72 -6.75 11.80
C LEU A 30 1.98 -5.84 12.78
N GLU A 31 2.68 -5.26 13.76
CA GLU A 31 2.08 -4.28 14.65
C GLU A 31 1.70 -2.98 13.91
N PRO A 32 0.78 -2.16 14.45
CA PRO A 32 0.47 -0.86 13.87
C PRO A 32 1.73 0.02 13.79
N GLY A 33 2.03 0.52 12.60
CA GLY A 33 3.27 1.25 12.32
C GLY A 33 4.53 0.38 12.25
N GLY A 34 4.36 -0.93 12.24
CA GLY A 34 5.45 -1.89 12.11
C GLY A 34 6.08 -1.87 10.72
N LYS A 35 7.18 -2.63 10.59
CA LYS A 35 7.97 -2.71 9.35
C LYS A 35 7.12 -3.11 8.14
N VAL A 36 6.15 -4.00 8.32
CA VAL A 36 5.31 -4.49 7.23
C VAL A 36 4.38 -3.39 6.71
N GLN A 37 3.83 -2.57 7.60
CA GLN A 37 2.98 -1.46 7.20
C GLN A 37 3.77 -0.40 6.42
N LEU A 38 5.00 -0.10 6.86
CA LEU A 38 5.89 0.80 6.14
C LEU A 38 6.26 0.23 4.76
N ALA A 39 6.61 -1.06 4.69
CA ALA A 39 6.92 -1.71 3.43
C ALA A 39 5.75 -1.71 2.45
N LEU A 40 4.52 -1.92 2.93
CA LEU A 40 3.31 -1.81 2.13
C LEU A 40 3.14 -0.39 1.56
N ALA A 41 3.32 0.61 2.42
CA ALA A 41 3.20 2.01 2.01
C ALA A 41 4.27 2.41 0.98
N ASP A 42 5.52 1.96 1.18
CA ASP A 42 6.65 2.17 0.29
C ASP A 42 6.43 1.50 -1.07
N ALA A 43 6.02 0.22 -1.08
CA ALA A 43 5.68 -0.50 -2.30
C ALA A 43 4.53 0.18 -3.07
N LEU A 44 3.48 0.62 -2.37
CA LEU A 44 2.36 1.32 -3.00
C LEU A 44 2.80 2.62 -3.69
N VAL A 45 3.71 3.38 -3.07
CA VAL A 45 4.30 4.59 -3.67
C VAL A 45 5.18 4.22 -4.86
N ALA A 46 6.08 3.23 -4.72
CA ALA A 46 7.00 2.81 -5.77
C ALA A 46 6.26 2.32 -7.04
N TYR A 47 5.23 1.50 -6.89
CA TYR A 47 4.38 1.10 -8.02
C TYR A 47 3.56 2.27 -8.57
N GLY A 48 3.25 3.25 -7.72
CA GLY A 48 2.47 4.44 -8.04
C GLY A 48 3.25 5.52 -8.77
N ASP A 49 4.58 5.54 -8.68
CA ASP A 49 5.43 6.57 -9.28
C ASP A 49 5.21 6.76 -10.79
N LYS A 50 4.90 5.68 -11.51
CA LYS A 50 4.55 5.75 -12.95
C LYS A 50 3.23 6.49 -13.22
N ARG A 51 2.31 6.53 -12.23
CA ARG A 51 0.99 7.16 -12.29
C ARG A 51 0.94 8.53 -11.58
N THR A 52 1.90 8.82 -10.72
CA THR A 52 1.98 10.10 -9.99
C THR A 52 2.20 11.27 -10.97
N PRO A 53 1.52 12.41 -10.83
CA PRO A 53 1.80 13.60 -11.63
C PRO A 53 3.28 14.05 -11.51
N MET A 54 3.95 14.19 -12.65
CA MET A 54 5.36 14.59 -12.73
C MET A 54 5.51 15.74 -13.74
N GLN A 55 5.18 16.96 -13.30
CA GLN A 55 5.51 18.16 -14.08
C GLN A 55 6.97 18.56 -13.81
N GLU A 56 7.25 19.09 -12.63
CA GLU A 56 8.60 19.50 -12.21
C GLU A 56 9.24 18.53 -11.18
N GLY A 57 8.55 17.44 -10.85
CA GLY A 57 9.00 16.48 -9.84
C GLY A 57 8.72 16.89 -8.38
N ASN A 58 8.22 18.09 -8.12
CA ASN A 58 7.92 18.57 -6.77
C ASN A 58 6.92 17.67 -6.02
N LEU A 59 5.90 17.14 -6.71
CA LEU A 59 4.93 16.24 -6.08
C LEU A 59 5.53 14.87 -5.77
N ILE A 60 6.08 14.19 -6.77
CA ILE A 60 6.57 12.82 -6.62
C ILE A 60 7.70 12.74 -5.57
N ASN A 61 8.57 13.75 -5.53
CA ASN A 61 9.68 13.80 -4.56
C ASN A 61 9.27 14.31 -3.17
N SER A 62 8.04 14.78 -2.98
CA SER A 62 7.60 15.33 -1.69
C SER A 62 6.84 14.34 -0.82
N VAL A 63 6.57 13.12 -1.31
CA VAL A 63 5.83 12.09 -0.57
C VAL A 63 6.40 11.90 0.84
N LYS A 64 5.51 11.84 1.82
CA LYS A 64 5.83 11.60 3.23
C LYS A 64 4.98 10.48 3.78
N PHE A 65 5.57 9.74 4.71
CA PHE A 65 4.88 8.78 5.55
C PHE A 65 4.67 9.41 6.93
N ALA A 66 3.51 9.16 7.54
CA ALA A 66 3.31 9.52 8.94
C ALA A 66 4.36 8.86 9.83
N LEU A 67 4.79 9.59 10.88
CA LEU A 67 5.80 9.13 11.86
C LEU A 67 5.40 7.80 12.54
N SER A 68 4.10 7.49 12.55
CA SER A 68 3.52 6.23 13.02
C SER A 68 3.74 5.04 12.07
N GLY A 69 4.84 5.02 11.30
CA GLY A 69 5.26 3.86 10.51
C GLY A 69 4.39 3.51 9.30
N GLY A 70 4.02 4.50 8.48
CA GLY A 70 3.33 4.26 7.21
C GLY A 70 1.81 4.12 7.30
N GLN A 71 1.18 4.57 8.39
CA GLN A 71 -0.28 4.62 8.53
C GLN A 71 -0.96 5.59 7.56
N GLU A 72 -0.23 6.62 7.15
CA GLU A 72 -0.71 7.62 6.21
C GLU A 72 0.39 7.93 5.19
N ILE A 73 -0.01 7.98 3.93
CA ILE A 73 0.80 8.48 2.82
C ILE A 73 0.20 9.82 2.44
N TYR A 74 0.99 10.89 2.56
CA TYR A 74 0.53 12.21 2.21
C TYR A 74 1.56 12.95 1.35
N TYR A 75 1.03 13.83 0.51
CA TYR A 75 1.81 14.69 -0.36
C TYR A 75 1.67 16.13 0.15
N PRO A 76 2.72 16.71 0.74
CA PRO A 76 2.67 18.06 1.23
C PRO A 76 2.68 19.06 0.07
N GLY A 77 1.87 20.10 0.19
CA GLY A 77 1.85 21.21 -0.75
C GLY A 77 0.43 21.63 -1.09
N PRO A 78 0.22 22.92 -1.41
CA PRO A 78 -1.09 23.45 -1.78
C PRO A 78 -1.65 22.78 -3.03
N TYR A 79 -0.78 22.07 -3.77
CA TYR A 79 -1.08 21.43 -5.04
C TYR A 79 -1.48 19.98 -5.00
N ALA A 80 -1.12 19.25 -3.95
CA ALA A 80 -1.39 17.83 -3.87
C ALA A 80 -2.89 17.53 -3.97
N ARG A 81 -3.74 18.36 -3.33
CA ARG A 81 -5.19 18.16 -3.33
C ARG A 81 -5.82 18.29 -4.72
N TYR A 82 -5.42 19.29 -5.50
CA TYR A 82 -6.00 19.47 -6.84
C TYR A 82 -5.48 18.45 -7.84
N LEU A 83 -4.20 18.07 -7.73
CA LEU A 83 -3.63 17.01 -8.56
C LEU A 83 -4.27 15.67 -8.21
N TRP A 84 -4.55 15.41 -6.92
CA TRP A 84 -5.21 14.20 -6.47
C TRP A 84 -6.59 14.04 -7.08
N TYR A 85 -7.40 15.09 -7.09
CA TYR A 85 -8.74 15.03 -7.68
C TYR A 85 -8.75 15.23 -9.20
N GLY A 86 -7.67 15.77 -9.78
CA GLY A 86 -7.59 16.07 -11.21
C GLY A 86 -8.54 17.17 -11.66
N VAL A 87 -9.03 18.02 -10.76
CA VAL A 87 -9.97 19.09 -11.09
C VAL A 87 -9.34 20.44 -10.80
N LYS A 88 -9.65 21.44 -11.63
CA LYS A 88 -9.28 22.83 -11.35
C LYS A 88 -9.95 23.29 -10.06
N MET A 89 -9.29 24.17 -9.32
CA MET A 89 -9.82 24.76 -8.09
C MET A 89 -9.98 26.27 -8.28
N GLU A 90 -11.15 26.80 -7.94
CA GLU A 90 -11.50 28.21 -8.11
C GLU A 90 -12.02 28.82 -6.79
N GLY A 91 -12.17 30.15 -6.79
CA GLY A 91 -12.66 30.91 -5.64
C GLY A 91 -11.58 31.46 -4.70
N LYS A 92 -12.04 32.15 -3.65
CA LYS A 92 -11.16 32.67 -2.59
C LYS A 92 -10.62 31.51 -1.75
N PRO A 93 -9.40 31.62 -1.19
CA PRO A 93 -8.90 30.63 -0.25
C PRO A 93 -9.87 30.44 0.94
N PRO A 94 -10.14 29.19 1.37
CA PRO A 94 -9.71 27.93 0.77
C PRO A 94 -10.45 27.63 -0.55
N LYS A 95 -9.69 27.33 -1.62
CA LYS A 95 -10.26 27.08 -2.95
C LYS A 95 -11.16 25.84 -2.96
N HIS A 96 -12.16 25.85 -3.83
CA HIS A 96 -13.09 24.73 -4.05
C HIS A 96 -12.94 24.14 -5.44
N PRO A 97 -13.20 22.83 -5.63
CA PRO A 97 -13.12 22.23 -6.93
C PRO A 97 -14.24 22.72 -7.85
N VAL A 98 -13.92 23.03 -9.11
CA VAL A 98 -14.89 23.51 -10.11
C VAL A 98 -15.92 22.45 -10.49
N LEU A 99 -15.53 21.18 -10.32
CA LEU A 99 -16.37 20.02 -10.52
C LEU A 99 -16.28 19.14 -9.28
N GLN A 100 -17.35 18.40 -9.00
CA GLN A 100 -17.29 17.37 -7.97
C GLN A 100 -16.19 16.36 -8.32
N PRO A 101 -15.27 16.03 -7.41
CA PRO A 101 -14.26 15.02 -7.67
C PRO A 101 -14.91 13.68 -8.02
N ASP A 102 -14.45 13.09 -9.11
CA ASP A 102 -15.02 11.85 -9.64
C ASP A 102 -13.87 10.98 -10.16
N PHE A 103 -13.83 9.75 -9.65
CA PHE A 103 -12.80 8.77 -9.97
C PHE A 103 -12.88 8.34 -11.45
N ASP A 104 -14.11 8.15 -11.96
CA ASP A 104 -14.37 7.55 -13.27
C ASP A 104 -14.56 8.57 -14.39
N ARG A 105 -14.57 9.88 -14.07
CA ARG A 105 -14.74 10.93 -15.08
C ARG A 105 -13.61 10.91 -16.11
N ASP A 106 -14.00 11.00 -17.39
CA ASP A 106 -13.09 11.10 -18.54
C ASP A 106 -12.09 12.26 -18.33
N PRO A 107 -10.76 11.99 -18.33
CA PRO A 107 -9.73 13.00 -18.14
C PRO A 107 -9.74 14.11 -19.19
N ASN A 108 -10.41 13.94 -20.32
CA ASN A 108 -10.58 14.98 -21.35
C ASN A 108 -11.80 15.90 -21.11
N SER A 109 -12.58 15.64 -20.06
CA SER A 109 -13.75 16.45 -19.73
C SER A 109 -13.37 17.89 -19.38
N SER A 110 -14.24 18.84 -19.75
CA SER A 110 -14.07 20.24 -19.38
C SER A 110 -14.01 20.40 -17.85
N GLY A 111 -12.98 21.05 -17.32
CA GLY A 111 -12.78 21.22 -15.87
C GLY A 111 -11.79 20.24 -15.23
N GLU A 112 -11.42 19.17 -15.93
CA GLU A 112 -10.33 18.27 -15.55
C GLU A 112 -8.96 18.90 -15.89
N LEU A 113 -7.95 18.51 -15.11
CA LEU A 113 -6.56 18.87 -15.30
C LEU A 113 -5.91 17.91 -16.29
N GLN A 114 -5.12 18.48 -17.21
CA GLN A 114 -4.30 17.72 -18.13
C GLN A 114 -2.94 17.45 -17.52
N PHE A 115 -2.52 16.19 -17.50
CA PHE A 115 -1.26 15.75 -16.91
C PHE A 115 -0.21 15.45 -17.99
N GLN A 116 1.05 15.73 -17.69
CA GLN A 116 2.16 15.28 -18.53
C GLN A 116 2.31 13.76 -18.44
N GLY A 117 2.57 13.10 -19.58
CA GLY A 117 2.69 11.64 -19.66
C GLY A 117 1.40 10.90 -20.08
N GLY A 118 0.40 11.62 -20.57
CA GLY A 118 -0.85 11.03 -21.07
C GLY A 118 -1.69 10.39 -19.95
N PRO A 119 -2.65 9.50 -20.28
CA PRO A 119 -3.63 8.99 -19.31
C PRO A 119 -3.02 8.12 -18.20
N ILE A 120 -1.74 7.76 -18.31
CA ILE A 120 -1.04 6.96 -17.30
C ILE A 120 -0.86 7.78 -16.01
N ARG A 121 -0.41 9.04 -16.15
CA ARG A 121 -0.23 9.95 -15.01
C ARG A 121 -1.50 10.77 -14.80
N GLY A 122 -1.93 10.91 -13.54
CA GLY A 122 -3.09 11.74 -13.23
C GLY A 122 -3.75 11.44 -11.89
N LYS A 123 -4.94 11.98 -11.68
CA LYS A 123 -5.73 11.93 -10.44
C LYS A 123 -5.75 10.58 -9.74
N TYR A 124 -5.90 10.51 -8.42
CA TYR A 124 -6.06 9.25 -7.69
C TYR A 124 -5.00 8.17 -7.99
N TRP A 125 -3.76 8.57 -8.24
CA TRP A 125 -2.69 7.68 -8.73
C TRP A 125 -2.43 6.46 -7.82
N LEU A 126 -2.48 6.63 -6.49
CA LEU A 126 -2.32 5.52 -5.56
C LEU A 126 -3.55 4.59 -5.53
N MET A 127 -4.76 5.12 -5.69
CA MET A 127 -5.98 4.29 -5.74
C MET A 127 -6.02 3.44 -7.01
N ARG A 128 -5.65 4.03 -8.16
CA ARG A 128 -5.46 3.26 -9.40
C ARG A 128 -4.34 2.23 -9.27
N THR A 129 -3.27 2.58 -8.57
CA THR A 129 -2.17 1.63 -8.32
C THR A 129 -2.63 0.47 -7.47
N TRP A 130 -3.43 0.71 -6.44
CA TRP A 130 -4.03 -0.35 -5.64
C TRP A 130 -4.97 -1.24 -6.48
N GLN A 131 -5.79 -0.65 -7.35
CA GLN A 131 -6.68 -1.42 -8.23
C GLN A 131 -5.91 -2.30 -9.22
N ASP A 132 -4.86 -1.79 -9.85
CA ASP A 132 -4.14 -2.49 -10.92
C ASP A 132 -3.04 -3.42 -10.40
N ASP A 133 -2.32 -2.99 -9.36
CA ASP A 133 -1.07 -3.61 -8.90
C ASP A 133 -1.17 -4.11 -7.45
N GLY A 134 -2.32 -3.95 -6.77
CA GLY A 134 -2.52 -4.33 -5.37
C GLY A 134 -2.20 -5.81 -5.07
N ASN A 135 -2.57 -6.72 -5.96
CA ASN A 135 -2.24 -8.14 -5.79
C ASN A 135 -0.72 -8.39 -5.83
N LYS A 136 0.02 -7.69 -6.71
CA LYS A 136 1.49 -7.82 -6.80
C LYS A 136 2.14 -7.31 -5.52
N ILE A 137 1.67 -6.16 -5.03
CA ILE A 137 2.12 -5.59 -3.76
C ILE A 137 1.86 -6.59 -2.61
N LEU A 138 0.66 -7.20 -2.56
CA LEU A 138 0.34 -8.21 -1.55
C LEU A 138 1.24 -9.44 -1.63
N HIS A 139 1.59 -9.90 -2.83
CA HIS A 139 2.53 -11.00 -3.01
C HIS A 139 3.93 -10.66 -2.47
N GLU A 140 4.45 -9.48 -2.79
CA GLU A 140 5.75 -9.00 -2.30
C GLU A 140 5.78 -8.92 -0.77
N ILE A 141 4.72 -8.38 -0.16
CA ILE A 141 4.58 -8.31 1.30
C ILE A 141 4.43 -9.70 1.93
N ALA A 142 3.67 -10.60 1.30
CA ALA A 142 3.52 -11.96 1.78
C ALA A 142 4.86 -12.72 1.77
N GLU A 143 5.64 -12.59 0.69
CA GLU A 143 6.99 -13.16 0.59
C GLU A 143 7.91 -12.63 1.69
N MET A 144 7.87 -11.33 1.97
CA MET A 144 8.65 -10.69 3.02
C MET A 144 8.42 -11.31 4.41
N ILE A 145 7.17 -11.69 4.72
CA ILE A 145 6.81 -12.26 6.04
C ILE A 145 6.75 -13.80 6.04
N GLY A 146 6.98 -14.45 4.90
CA GLY A 146 6.83 -15.90 4.73
C GLY A 146 5.37 -16.38 4.75
N GLY A 147 4.44 -15.51 4.35
CA GLY A 147 3.02 -15.76 4.21
C GLY A 147 2.62 -16.20 2.80
N LYS A 148 1.31 -16.30 2.56
CA LYS A 148 0.71 -16.60 1.25
C LYS A 148 -0.51 -15.71 1.02
N VAL A 149 -0.65 -15.18 -0.19
CA VAL A 149 -1.86 -14.49 -0.65
C VAL A 149 -2.91 -15.54 -1.01
N LYS A 150 -4.18 -15.26 -0.73
CA LYS A 150 -5.32 -16.13 -1.04
C LYS A 150 -5.96 -15.79 -2.37
#